data_AF-A0A674NW20-F1
#
_entry.id   AF-A0A674NW20-F1
#
_cell.length_a   1.000
_cell.length_b   1.000
_cell.length_c   1.000
_cell.angle_alpha   90.00
_cell.angle_beta   90.00
_cell.angle_gamma   90.00
#
_symmetry.space_group_name_H-M   'P 1'
#
loop_
_entity.id
_entity.type
_entity.pdbx_description
1 polymer ?
#
loop_
_entity_poly.entity_id
_entity_poly.type
_entity_poly.pdbx_seq_one_letter_code
_entity_poly.pdbx_strand_id
1 'polypeptide(L)'
;MSRARQPPLVTGISPKEGVAWTKVTIRGENLGMGPPDLIGLSICGHNCLLTAEWMSASKIVCRVGPAKDDKGEIIVTTKSGGLGTSTVSFRLLKPERIGILDQSAVWVDEMNYYDMRTNRNKGISPLSLRPSNPLGIELDKGKIPQKDMELIFPRMSGDFTSENFSATWYLIENHSESSLLTEKPWVRAV
;
A
#
# COMPACT_ATOMS: atom_id res chain seq x y z
N MET A 1 -47.38 22.53 -13.87
CA MET A 1 -47.08 21.08 -13.91
C MET A 1 -45.82 20.90 -14.75
N SER A 2 -44.72 20.40 -14.18
CA SER A 2 -43.49 20.16 -14.93
C SER A 2 -43.72 19.00 -15.91
N ARG A 3 -43.45 19.21 -17.20
CA ARG A 3 -43.45 18.13 -18.20
C ARG A 3 -42.51 17.01 -17.74
N ALA A 4 -43.03 15.79 -17.61
CA ALA A 4 -42.21 14.60 -17.41
C ALA A 4 -41.22 14.50 -18.58
N ARG A 5 -39.92 14.48 -18.26
CA ARG A 5 -38.88 14.30 -19.27
C ARG A 5 -38.65 12.81 -19.51
N GLN A 6 -37.93 12.50 -20.58
CA GLN A 6 -37.53 11.14 -20.87
C GLN A 6 -36.75 10.55 -19.69
N PRO A 7 -36.94 9.25 -19.39
CA PRO A 7 -36.22 8.60 -18.32
C PRO A 7 -34.72 8.56 -18.61
N PRO A 8 -33.86 8.56 -17.58
CA PRO A 8 -32.42 8.41 -17.76
C PRO A 8 -32.08 7.08 -18.44
N LEU A 9 -31.22 7.10 -19.44
CA LEU A 9 -30.73 5.91 -20.13
C LEU A 9 -29.22 5.83 -20.00
N VAL A 10 -28.72 4.82 -19.31
CA VAL A 10 -27.28 4.55 -19.18
C VAL A 10 -26.83 3.65 -20.33
N THR A 11 -25.95 4.17 -21.17
CA THR A 11 -25.44 3.47 -22.36
C THR A 11 -24.00 3.00 -22.21
N GLY A 12 -23.25 3.52 -21.23
CA GLY A 12 -21.86 3.15 -21.03
C GLY A 12 -21.34 3.40 -19.61
N ILE A 13 -20.35 2.61 -19.21
CA ILE A 13 -19.60 2.80 -17.97
C ILE A 13 -18.12 2.52 -18.20
N SER A 14 -17.24 3.34 -17.61
CA SER A 14 -15.79 3.17 -17.70
C SER A 14 -15.13 3.36 -16.34
N PRO A 15 -14.34 2.38 -15.86
CA PRO A 15 -14.14 1.04 -16.43
C PRO A 15 -15.40 0.15 -16.34
N LYS A 16 -15.44 -0.95 -17.10
CA LYS A 16 -16.54 -1.94 -17.09
C LYS A 16 -16.50 -2.88 -15.88
N GLU A 17 -15.33 -2.99 -15.25
CA GLU A 17 -15.07 -3.83 -14.10
C GLU A 17 -14.05 -3.17 -13.17
N GLY A 18 -14.10 -3.52 -11.89
CA GLY A 18 -13.18 -2.98 -10.88
C GLY A 18 -13.55 -3.42 -9.48
N VAL A 19 -12.67 -3.18 -8.53
CA VAL A 19 -12.92 -3.46 -7.10
C VAL A 19 -13.81 -2.39 -6.48
N ALA A 20 -14.31 -2.64 -5.26
CA ALA A 20 -15.01 -1.61 -4.50
C ALA A 20 -14.14 -0.34 -4.38
N TRP A 21 -14.78 0.82 -4.35
CA TRP A 21 -14.19 2.16 -4.36
C TRP A 21 -13.52 2.60 -5.66
N THR A 22 -13.59 1.80 -6.73
CA THR A 22 -13.14 2.22 -8.07
C THR A 22 -13.94 3.42 -8.55
N LYS A 23 -13.22 4.45 -9.04
CA LYS A 23 -13.84 5.62 -9.67
C LYS A 23 -14.34 5.22 -11.05
N VAL A 24 -15.64 5.35 -11.28
CA VAL A 24 -16.30 5.03 -12.54
C VAL A 24 -16.93 6.27 -13.15
N THR A 25 -16.91 6.33 -14.48
CA THR A 25 -17.60 7.34 -15.27
C THR A 25 -18.77 6.69 -15.98
N ILE A 26 -19.98 7.13 -15.65
CA ILE A 26 -21.23 6.71 -16.26
C ILE A 26 -21.53 7.66 -17.41
N ARG A 27 -21.88 7.09 -18.57
CA ARG A 27 -22.31 7.81 -19.77
C ARG A 27 -23.71 7.37 -20.17
N GLY A 28 -24.47 8.32 -20.71
CA GLY A 28 -25.86 8.06 -21.06
C GLY A 28 -26.57 9.28 -21.60
N GLU A 29 -27.89 9.22 -21.58
CA GLU A 29 -28.81 10.26 -22.01
C GLU A 29 -29.75 10.60 -20.86
N ASN A 30 -30.14 11.88 -20.76
CA ASN A 30 -31.09 12.37 -19.76
C ASN A 30 -30.72 12.04 -18.30
N LEU A 31 -29.42 12.05 -17.96
CA LEU A 31 -28.90 11.77 -16.61
C LEU A 31 -29.15 12.92 -15.60
N GLY A 32 -30.21 13.71 -15.81
CA GLY A 32 -30.60 14.85 -14.99
C GLY A 32 -30.24 16.21 -15.62
N MET A 33 -30.96 17.25 -15.21
CA MET A 33 -30.79 18.63 -15.68
C MET A 33 -29.73 19.42 -14.89
N GLY A 34 -29.29 18.88 -13.77
CA GLY A 34 -28.29 19.49 -12.90
C GLY A 34 -28.07 18.64 -11.65
N PRO A 35 -27.11 19.03 -10.80
CA PRO A 35 -26.82 18.32 -9.55
C PRO A 35 -28.06 18.05 -8.66
N PRO A 36 -28.99 19.00 -8.43
CA PRO A 36 -30.14 18.75 -7.55
C PRO A 36 -31.23 17.88 -8.19
N ASP A 37 -31.12 17.58 -9.49
CA ASP A 37 -32.07 16.71 -10.18
C ASP A 37 -31.72 15.23 -10.01
N LEU A 38 -30.47 14.91 -9.67
CA LEU A 38 -30.02 13.55 -9.38
C LEU A 38 -30.40 13.19 -7.94
N ILE A 39 -31.41 12.34 -7.77
CA ILE A 39 -31.95 11.94 -6.46
C ILE A 39 -31.58 10.51 -6.06
N GLY A 40 -31.07 9.70 -6.99
CA GLY A 40 -30.64 8.34 -6.71
C GLY A 40 -29.63 7.83 -7.74
N LEU A 41 -28.66 7.06 -7.26
CA LEU A 41 -27.73 6.33 -8.10
C LEU A 41 -27.43 4.99 -7.43
N SER A 42 -27.68 3.89 -8.12
CA SER A 42 -27.40 2.53 -7.64
C SER A 42 -26.56 1.77 -8.66
N ILE A 43 -25.50 1.12 -8.19
CA ILE A 43 -24.62 0.27 -9.00
C ILE A 43 -24.51 -1.07 -8.29
N CYS A 44 -24.85 -2.17 -8.96
CA CYS A 44 -24.86 -3.51 -8.37
C CYS A 44 -25.68 -3.58 -7.07
N GLY A 45 -26.79 -2.84 -7.00
CA GLY A 45 -27.64 -2.77 -5.81
C GLY A 45 -27.09 -1.91 -4.67
N HIS A 46 -25.90 -1.30 -4.82
CA HIS A 46 -25.33 -0.39 -3.83
C HIS A 46 -25.63 1.08 -4.17
N ASN A 47 -26.13 1.83 -3.18
CA ASN A 47 -26.41 3.26 -3.32
C ASN A 47 -25.09 4.06 -3.39
N CYS A 48 -24.80 4.63 -4.57
CA CYS A 48 -23.61 5.42 -4.85
C CYS A 48 -23.90 6.93 -4.91
N LEU A 49 -25.08 7.40 -4.47
CA LEU A 49 -25.47 8.81 -4.55
C LEU A 49 -24.52 9.75 -3.79
N LEU A 50 -24.02 9.32 -2.62
CA LEU A 50 -23.14 10.12 -1.78
C LEU A 50 -21.79 10.45 -2.45
N THR A 51 -21.32 9.57 -3.34
CA THR A 51 -20.07 9.76 -4.08
C THR A 51 -20.31 10.23 -5.51
N ALA A 52 -21.57 10.47 -5.89
CA ALA A 52 -21.95 10.86 -7.23
C ALA A 52 -21.71 12.35 -7.46
N GLU A 53 -20.95 12.64 -8.50
CA GLU A 53 -20.70 13.97 -9.02
C GLU A 53 -21.36 14.06 -10.40
N TRP A 54 -22.42 14.87 -10.47
CA TRP A 54 -23.06 15.18 -11.74
C TRP A 54 -22.19 16.14 -12.53
N MET A 55 -21.83 15.77 -13.77
CA MET A 55 -21.00 16.60 -14.64
C MET A 55 -21.81 17.23 -15.77
N SER A 56 -22.72 16.46 -16.36
CA SER A 56 -23.63 16.90 -17.42
C SER A 56 -24.83 15.96 -17.54
N ALA A 57 -25.81 16.34 -18.37
CA ALA A 57 -26.96 15.49 -18.68
C ALA A 57 -26.61 14.15 -19.37
N SER A 58 -25.33 13.92 -19.69
CA SER A 58 -24.82 12.70 -20.31
C SER A 58 -23.65 12.06 -19.55
N LYS A 59 -23.25 12.64 -18.39
CA LYS A 59 -22.08 12.18 -17.65
C LYS A 59 -22.24 12.35 -16.14
N ILE A 60 -22.04 11.26 -15.41
CA ILE A 60 -21.93 11.23 -13.96
C ILE A 60 -20.65 10.49 -13.60
N VAL A 61 -19.92 10.99 -12.61
CA VAL A 61 -18.73 10.33 -12.06
C VAL A 61 -19.06 9.91 -10.64
N CYS A 62 -18.74 8.68 -10.26
CA CYS A 62 -18.96 8.21 -8.88
C CYS A 62 -17.94 7.15 -8.49
N ARG A 63 -18.01 6.70 -7.24
CA ARG A 63 -17.25 5.53 -6.78
C ARG A 63 -18.21 4.39 -6.49
N VAL A 64 -17.90 3.21 -7.02
CA VAL A 64 -18.71 2.00 -6.79
C VAL A 64 -18.53 1.56 -5.35
N GLY A 65 -19.62 1.32 -4.63
CA GLY A 65 -19.55 0.81 -3.26
C GLY A 65 -19.46 -0.72 -3.18
N PRO A 66 -19.34 -1.28 -1.97
CA PRO A 66 -19.38 -2.71 -1.76
C PRO A 66 -20.77 -3.26 -2.07
N ALA A 67 -20.86 -4.12 -3.09
CA ALA A 67 -22.08 -4.82 -3.47
C ALA A 67 -22.02 -6.31 -3.07
N LYS A 68 -23.19 -6.90 -2.87
CA LYS A 68 -23.33 -8.36 -2.68
C LYS A 68 -23.25 -9.12 -4.00
N ASP A 69 -23.69 -8.48 -5.09
CA ASP A 69 -23.76 -9.09 -6.41
C ASP A 69 -22.50 -8.77 -7.24
N ASP A 70 -21.99 -9.78 -7.93
CA ASP A 70 -20.77 -9.68 -8.74
C ASP A 70 -20.97 -8.89 -10.04
N LYS A 71 -22.20 -8.91 -10.56
CA LYS A 71 -22.61 -8.18 -11.76
C LYS A 71 -23.95 -7.52 -11.48
N GLY A 72 -24.09 -6.25 -11.83
CA GLY A 72 -25.36 -5.59 -11.67
C GLY A 72 -25.57 -4.40 -12.59
N GLU A 73 -26.84 -4.01 -12.64
CA GLU A 73 -27.32 -2.88 -13.42
C GLU A 73 -26.94 -1.55 -12.77
N ILE A 74 -27.02 -0.49 -13.58
CA ILE A 74 -26.71 0.88 -13.17
C ILE A 74 -28.00 1.67 -13.26
N ILE A 75 -28.60 1.95 -12.10
CA ILE A 75 -29.89 2.61 -12.02
C ILE A 75 -29.66 4.06 -11.60
N VAL A 76 -30.05 5.00 -12.47
CA VAL A 76 -30.00 6.44 -12.22
C VAL A 76 -31.42 6.93 -12.00
N THR A 77 -31.70 7.57 -10.88
CA THR A 77 -33.01 8.14 -10.56
C THR A 77 -32.93 9.65 -10.54
N THR A 78 -33.77 10.30 -11.36
CA THR A 78 -33.84 11.76 -11.45
C THR A 78 -35.21 12.26 -11.01
N LYS A 79 -35.29 13.49 -10.50
CA LYS A 79 -36.56 14.13 -10.14
C LYS A 79 -37.40 14.45 -11.38
N SER A 80 -36.75 14.78 -12.50
CA SER A 80 -37.41 15.16 -13.75
C SER A 80 -37.83 14.00 -14.66
N GLY A 81 -37.03 12.93 -14.72
CA GLY A 81 -37.24 11.76 -15.60
C GLY A 81 -37.59 10.46 -14.87
N GLY A 82 -37.57 10.44 -13.54
CA GLY A 82 -37.89 9.26 -12.76
C GLY A 82 -36.78 8.20 -12.79
N LEU A 83 -37.19 6.92 -12.76
CA LEU A 83 -36.29 5.77 -12.74
C LEU A 83 -35.68 5.53 -14.13
N GLY A 84 -34.36 5.51 -14.18
CA GLY A 84 -33.60 5.20 -15.39
C GLY A 84 -33.37 3.71 -15.60
N THR A 85 -32.90 3.38 -16.80
CA THR A 85 -32.53 2.01 -17.21
C THR A 85 -31.10 1.99 -17.72
N SER A 86 -30.45 0.83 -17.66
CA SER A 86 -29.10 0.63 -18.21
C SER A 86 -29.06 -0.46 -19.26
N THR A 87 -28.40 -0.21 -20.39
CA THR A 87 -28.09 -1.24 -21.38
C THR A 87 -26.78 -1.97 -21.08
N VAL A 88 -26.00 -1.45 -20.13
CA VAL A 88 -24.71 -1.99 -19.71
C VAL A 88 -24.73 -2.32 -18.23
N SER A 89 -23.87 -3.25 -17.82
CA SER A 89 -23.70 -3.67 -16.43
C SER A 89 -22.28 -3.45 -15.97
N PHE A 90 -22.10 -3.15 -14.69
CA PHE A 90 -20.78 -3.14 -14.06
C PHE A 90 -20.47 -4.50 -13.42
N ARG A 91 -19.22 -4.94 -13.51
CA ARG A 91 -18.74 -6.15 -12.84
C ARG A 91 -17.87 -5.76 -11.63
N LEU A 92 -18.35 -6.05 -10.43
CA LEU A 92 -17.59 -5.84 -9.21
C LEU A 92 -16.62 -7.01 -9.02
N LEU A 93 -15.32 -6.70 -9.01
CA LEU A 93 -14.28 -7.66 -8.72
C LEU A 93 -14.15 -7.81 -7.20
N LYS A 94 -14.17 -9.06 -6.74
CA LYS A 94 -13.84 -9.36 -5.35
C LYS A 94 -12.34 -9.14 -5.16
N PRO A 95 -11.91 -8.49 -4.06
CA PRO A 95 -10.50 -8.45 -3.72
C PRO A 95 -10.02 -9.90 -3.58
N GLU A 96 -8.99 -10.26 -4.35
CA GLU A 96 -8.39 -11.57 -4.29
C GLU A 96 -7.83 -11.77 -2.88
N ARG A 97 -8.19 -12.89 -2.25
CA ARG A 97 -7.55 -13.26 -0.99
C ARG A 97 -6.19 -13.84 -1.36
N ILE A 98 -5.14 -13.09 -1.05
CA ILE A 98 -3.77 -13.51 -1.27
C ILE A 98 -3.57 -14.83 -0.50
N GLY A 99 -3.31 -15.91 -1.23
CA GLY A 99 -3.01 -17.22 -0.68
C GLY A 99 -1.61 -17.24 -0.06
N ILE A 100 -1.38 -18.16 0.88
CA ILE A 100 -0.04 -18.38 1.47
C ILE A 100 1.02 -18.76 0.42
N LEU A 101 0.60 -19.26 -0.74
CA LEU A 101 1.44 -19.66 -1.86
C LEU A 101 1.53 -18.60 -2.97
N ASP A 102 0.88 -17.45 -2.80
CA ASP A 102 0.97 -16.38 -3.80
C ASP A 102 2.35 -15.73 -3.76
N GLN A 103 2.95 -15.61 -4.94
CA GLN A 103 4.27 -15.02 -5.10
C GLN A 103 4.23 -13.53 -4.75
N SER A 104 5.10 -13.09 -3.83
CA SER A 104 5.26 -11.68 -3.52
C SER A 104 6.34 -11.06 -4.41
N ALA A 105 6.10 -9.85 -4.91
CA ALA A 105 7.11 -9.06 -5.64
C ALA A 105 8.11 -8.37 -4.69
N VAL A 106 8.10 -8.74 -3.40
CA VAL A 106 9.07 -8.29 -2.43
C VAL A 106 10.35 -9.05 -2.70
N TRP A 107 11.30 -8.38 -3.34
CA TRP A 107 12.68 -8.84 -3.37
C TRP A 107 13.20 -8.74 -1.94
N VAL A 108 13.24 -9.88 -1.26
CA VAL A 108 14.05 -10.01 -0.06
C VAL A 108 15.48 -9.98 -0.57
N ASP A 109 16.28 -9.02 -0.11
CA ASP A 109 17.72 -9.09 -0.31
C ASP A 109 18.16 -10.38 0.37
N GLU A 110 18.39 -11.43 -0.43
CA GLU A 110 18.97 -12.67 0.05
C GLU A 110 20.30 -12.26 0.67
N MET A 111 20.33 -12.28 2.01
CA MET A 111 21.44 -11.91 2.86
C MET A 111 22.76 -12.24 2.16
N ASN A 112 23.43 -11.20 1.65
CA ASN A 112 24.60 -11.29 0.78
C ASN A 112 25.68 -12.15 1.45
N TYR A 113 25.64 -13.46 1.20
CA TYR A 113 26.61 -14.42 1.73
C TYR A 113 28.03 -14.19 1.17
N TYR A 114 28.18 -13.23 0.25
CA TYR A 114 29.41 -12.96 -0.49
C TYR A 114 29.85 -11.50 -0.49
N ASP A 115 29.49 -10.70 0.51
CA ASP A 115 30.15 -9.39 0.70
C ASP A 115 31.53 -9.53 1.40
N MET A 116 32.31 -10.53 0.97
CA MET A 116 33.71 -10.76 1.39
C MET A 116 34.70 -9.84 0.64
N ARG A 117 34.24 -8.98 -0.29
CA ARG A 117 35.14 -8.20 -1.17
C ARG A 117 35.58 -6.85 -0.60
N THR A 118 34.88 -6.32 0.40
CA THR A 118 35.24 -5.02 1.03
C THR A 118 36.01 -5.19 2.33
N ASN A 119 35.99 -6.37 2.97
CA ASN A 119 36.72 -6.60 4.21
C ASN A 119 38.04 -7.36 3.96
N ARG A 120 39.10 -6.63 3.61
CA ARG A 120 40.46 -7.17 3.47
C ARG A 120 41.09 -7.67 4.78
N ASN A 121 40.39 -7.55 5.91
CA ASN A 121 40.93 -7.97 7.20
C ASN A 121 40.24 -9.23 7.71
N LYS A 122 40.98 -10.33 7.58
CA LYS A 122 40.81 -11.68 8.16
C LYS A 122 40.09 -12.65 7.22
N GLY A 123 40.83 -13.69 6.81
CA GLY A 123 40.24 -14.90 6.25
C GLY A 123 39.28 -15.50 7.27
N ILE A 124 38.00 -15.55 6.92
CA ILE A 124 36.95 -16.11 7.75
C ILE A 124 36.65 -17.51 7.19
N SER A 125 36.75 -18.51 8.06
CA SER A 125 36.37 -19.88 7.72
C SER A 125 34.89 -19.95 7.30
N PRO A 126 34.52 -20.76 6.29
CA PRO A 126 33.15 -20.87 5.78
C PRO A 126 32.12 -21.44 6.78
N LEU A 127 32.56 -21.80 8.00
CA LEU A 127 31.74 -22.31 9.10
C LEU A 127 31.50 -21.27 10.21
N SER A 128 31.94 -20.02 10.04
CA SER A 128 31.70 -18.99 11.05
C SER A 128 30.26 -18.50 10.98
N LEU A 129 29.39 -19.05 11.84
CA LEU A 129 28.04 -18.56 12.15
C LEU A 129 28.10 -17.23 12.92
N ARG A 130 28.92 -16.27 12.48
CA ARG A 130 28.94 -14.92 13.04
C ARG A 130 27.95 -14.09 12.23
N PRO A 131 26.91 -13.51 12.86
CA PRO A 131 26.11 -12.48 12.21
C PRO A 131 27.05 -11.39 11.72
N SER A 132 27.19 -11.27 10.40
CA SER A 132 27.87 -10.14 9.78
C SER A 132 27.11 -8.89 10.18
N ASN A 133 27.72 -8.06 11.02
CA ASN A 133 27.28 -6.71 11.39
C ASN A 133 25.74 -6.50 11.35
N PRO A 134 25.01 -6.80 12.44
CA PRO A 134 23.55 -6.80 12.42
C PRO A 134 22.92 -5.44 12.13
N LEU A 135 23.70 -4.35 12.25
CA LEU A 135 23.25 -3.00 11.96
C LEU A 135 23.53 -2.57 10.53
N GLY A 136 24.39 -3.27 9.78
CA GLY A 136 24.75 -2.90 8.41
C GLY A 136 25.44 -1.53 8.28
N ILE A 137 25.83 -0.91 9.39
CA ILE A 137 26.53 0.39 9.46
C ILE A 137 28.03 0.13 9.60
N GLU A 138 28.90 0.95 8.99
CA GLU A 138 30.35 0.75 9.10
C GLU A 138 30.79 0.60 10.58
N LEU A 139 31.61 -0.42 10.85
CA LEU A 139 32.16 -0.66 12.18
C LEU A 139 33.25 0.37 12.45
N ASP A 140 33.06 1.17 13.50
CA ASP A 140 34.09 2.08 13.98
C ASP A 140 35.20 1.24 14.61
N LYS A 141 36.44 1.41 14.14
CA LYS A 141 37.62 0.76 14.75
C LYS A 141 38.05 1.52 16.02
N GLY A 142 37.09 1.87 16.86
CA GLY A 142 37.29 2.58 18.11
C GLY A 142 38.22 1.79 19.03
N LYS A 143 39.29 2.43 19.49
CA LYS A 143 40.25 1.83 20.43
C LYS A 143 39.81 2.05 21.87
N ILE A 144 38.65 1.55 22.25
CA ILE A 144 38.21 1.64 23.65
C ILE A 144 38.91 0.53 24.45
N PRO A 145 39.67 0.85 25.51
CA PRO A 145 40.38 -0.16 26.29
C PRO A 145 39.39 -1.11 26.96
N GLN A 146 39.57 -2.42 26.76
CA GLN A 146 38.71 -3.46 27.34
C GLN A 146 38.57 -3.36 28.87
N LYS A 147 39.62 -2.88 29.56
CA LYS A 147 39.61 -2.67 31.02
C LYS A 147 38.54 -1.68 31.47
N ASP A 148 38.28 -0.65 30.68
CA ASP A 148 37.28 0.37 31.00
C ASP A 148 35.87 -0.18 30.80
N MET A 149 35.69 -1.06 29.81
CA MET A 149 34.44 -1.77 29.57
C MET A 149 34.11 -2.79 30.67
N GLU A 150 35.12 -3.51 31.16
CA GLU A 150 34.98 -4.46 32.28
C GLU A 150 34.64 -3.75 33.61
N LEU A 151 35.08 -2.50 33.78
CA LEU A 151 34.74 -1.65 34.93
C LEU A 151 33.28 -1.16 34.87
N ILE A 152 32.80 -0.76 33.69
CA ILE A 152 31.45 -0.21 33.49
C ILE A 152 30.40 -1.34 33.42
N PHE A 153 30.76 -2.49 32.86
CA PHE A 153 29.86 -3.63 32.63
C PHE A 153 30.41 -4.92 33.25
N PRO A 154 30.37 -5.08 34.59
CA PRO A 154 30.91 -6.26 35.26
C PRO A 154 30.23 -7.55 34.80
N ARG A 155 31.02 -8.56 34.44
CA ARG A 155 30.56 -9.89 33.95
C ARG A 155 29.76 -9.89 32.64
N MET A 156 29.68 -8.77 31.93
CA MET A 156 29.04 -8.71 30.62
C MET A 156 30.08 -8.88 29.51
N SER A 157 29.61 -9.10 28.29
CA SER A 157 30.48 -9.24 27.11
C SER A 157 29.84 -8.58 25.89
N GLY A 158 30.67 -8.02 25.00
CA GLY A 158 30.25 -7.58 23.67
C GLY A 158 30.16 -8.73 22.65
N ASP A 159 30.55 -9.96 23.01
CA ASP A 159 30.51 -11.11 22.10
C ASP A 159 29.10 -11.69 22.00
N PHE A 160 28.54 -11.76 20.78
CA PHE A 160 27.25 -12.35 20.47
C PHE A 160 27.12 -13.82 20.86
N THR A 161 28.25 -14.53 20.99
CA THR A 161 28.27 -15.96 21.32
C THR A 161 28.26 -16.22 22.83
N SER A 162 28.37 -15.16 23.64
CA SER A 162 28.38 -15.25 25.10
C SER A 162 26.97 -15.16 25.69
N GLU A 163 26.69 -15.97 26.72
CA GLU A 163 25.42 -15.91 27.47
C GLU A 163 25.21 -14.57 28.20
N ASN A 164 26.29 -13.86 28.53
CA ASN A 164 26.26 -12.55 29.19
C ASN A 164 26.36 -11.39 28.19
N PHE A 165 25.84 -11.56 26.98
CA PHE A 165 25.90 -10.54 25.94
C PHE A 165 25.20 -9.24 26.37
N SER A 166 25.87 -8.11 26.15
CA SER A 166 25.33 -6.77 26.36
C SER A 166 25.34 -6.00 25.05
N ALA A 167 24.14 -5.66 24.57
CA ALA A 167 23.97 -4.81 23.38
C ALA A 167 24.65 -3.45 23.56
N THR A 168 24.61 -2.88 24.77
CA THR A 168 25.23 -1.59 25.08
C THR A 168 26.75 -1.65 24.97
N TRP A 169 27.38 -2.73 25.48
CA TRP A 169 28.82 -2.94 25.31
C TRP A 169 29.17 -3.01 23.82
N TYR A 170 28.44 -3.85 23.08
CA TYR A 170 28.69 -4.06 21.65
C TYR A 170 28.60 -2.75 20.85
N LEU A 171 27.59 -1.92 21.12
CA LEU A 171 27.41 -0.63 20.45
C LEU A 171 28.52 0.36 20.78
N ILE A 172 28.97 0.41 22.04
CA ILE A 172 30.08 1.27 22.44
C ILE A 172 31.38 0.85 21.74
N GLU A 173 31.65 -0.45 21.67
CA GLU A 173 32.89 -0.96 21.06
C GLU A 173 32.92 -0.79 19.53
N ASN A 174 31.78 -0.92 18.86
CA ASN A 174 31.72 -1.02 17.40
C ASN A 174 31.07 0.17 16.69
N HIS A 175 30.33 1.02 17.41
CA HIS A 175 29.51 2.09 16.84
C HIS A 175 29.53 3.36 17.72
N SER A 176 30.58 3.59 18.51
CA SER A 176 30.69 4.76 19.40
C SER A 176 30.62 6.10 18.66
N GLU A 177 31.04 6.15 17.39
CA GLU A 177 31.05 7.36 16.58
C GLU A 177 29.90 7.41 15.57
N SER A 178 29.05 6.37 15.56
CA SER A 178 27.88 6.32 14.69
C SER A 178 26.90 7.46 15.02
N SER A 179 26.48 8.18 13.99
CA SER A 179 25.53 9.29 14.11
C SER A 179 24.29 9.03 13.25
N LEU A 180 23.11 9.29 13.81
CA LEU A 180 21.81 9.11 13.13
C LEU A 180 21.63 10.04 11.92
N LEU A 181 22.52 11.01 11.71
CA LEU A 181 22.48 11.98 10.60
C LEU A 181 23.18 11.47 9.33
N THR A 182 23.80 10.29 9.37
CA THR A 182 24.43 9.64 8.20
C THR A 182 23.52 8.65 7.47
N GLU A 183 22.20 8.72 7.67
CA GLU A 183 21.27 8.11 6.72
C GLU A 183 21.26 8.94 5.44
N LYS A 184 21.78 8.38 4.35
CA LYS A 184 21.62 8.93 3.00
C LYS A 184 20.12 9.19 2.78
N PRO A 185 19.71 10.40 2.36
CA PRO A 185 18.32 10.67 2.06
C PRO A 185 17.88 9.68 0.98
N TRP A 186 16.78 8.98 1.24
CA TRP A 186 16.07 8.20 0.26
C TRP A 186 15.77 9.09 -0.96
N VAL A 187 16.63 9.02 -1.97
CA VAL A 187 16.45 9.73 -3.23
C VAL A 187 15.29 9.06 -3.95
N ARG A 188 14.16 9.77 -3.96
CA ARG A 188 13.16 9.86 -5.04
C ARG A 188 13.14 8.67 -6.02
N ALA A 189 12.19 7.76 -5.81
CA ALA A 189 11.50 7.11 -6.92
C ALA A 189 10.14 7.81 -7.09
N VAL A 190 10.09 8.76 -8.03
CA VAL A 190 8.88 9.18 -8.75
C VAL A 190 9.02 8.62 -10.15
#